data_AF-A0A851HGN0-F1
#
_entry.id   AF-A0A851HGN0-F1
#
_cell.length_a   1.000
_cell.length_b   1.000
_cell.length_c   1.000
_cell.angle_alpha   90.00
_cell.angle_beta   90.00
_cell.angle_gamma   90.00
#
_symmetry.space_group_name_H-M   'P 1'
#
loop_
_entity.id
_entity.type
_entity.pdbx_description
1 polymer ?
#
loop_
_entity_poly.entity_id
_entity_poly.type
_entity_poly.pdbx_seq_one_letter_code
_entity_poly.pdbx_strand_id
1 'polypeptide(L)'
;MQLDGALADLLALVHTYGVVDPDIAHRVTVSPAAALPEHDETWPYDLGALQNPRDASVLLLFGSMDDRPATFDRTIVPKELDILLTQRSLALRNHPGQVSFPGGGQEPADDDATVCAVRETQEETGVDPTGIVPIGQLPTLPLPISNFRVTPVVGWWQHPNEMITTEEATRVFRVPVGDLVDPKLRVTAVATDRSHKQRYGTPAFTVGGTLVWGFTAMILDRVLELLGWAEPWDPRYIIDITNWDATKPVPAAIFDHEHNARDFTGRR
;
A
#
# COMPACT_ATOMS: atom_id res chain seq x y z
N MET A 1 -9.30 -17.48 -7.71
CA MET A 1 -7.99 -17.84 -7.14
C MET A 1 -8.22 -18.31 -5.71
N GLN A 2 -7.43 -19.27 -5.22
CA GLN A 2 -7.42 -19.65 -3.79
C GLN A 2 -6.29 -18.91 -3.07
N LEU A 3 -6.30 -18.84 -1.73
CA LEU A 3 -5.26 -18.19 -0.93
C LEU A 3 -3.84 -18.65 -1.28
N ASP A 4 -3.63 -19.95 -1.50
CA ASP A 4 -2.32 -20.48 -1.90
C ASP A 4 -1.83 -19.90 -3.23
N GLY A 5 -2.75 -19.60 -4.15
CA GLY A 5 -2.44 -18.90 -5.40
C GLY A 5 -2.02 -17.45 -5.16
N ALA A 6 -2.71 -16.74 -4.26
CA ALA A 6 -2.33 -15.37 -3.89
C ALA A 6 -0.95 -15.32 -3.24
N LEU A 7 -0.64 -16.26 -2.34
CA LEU A 7 0.69 -16.38 -1.73
C LEU A 7 1.77 -16.69 -2.78
N ALA A 8 1.47 -17.54 -3.77
CA ALA A 8 2.38 -17.82 -4.87
C ALA A 8 2.66 -16.57 -5.74
N ASP A 9 1.64 -15.76 -6.03
CA ASP A 9 1.78 -14.50 -6.75
C ASP A 9 2.65 -13.49 -5.97
N LEU A 10 2.45 -13.37 -4.64
CA LEU A 10 3.27 -12.51 -3.79
C LEU A 10 4.74 -12.96 -3.74
N LEU A 11 5.00 -14.26 -3.69
CA LEU A 11 6.35 -14.82 -3.80
C LEU A 11 6.97 -14.50 -5.17
N ALA A 12 6.21 -14.67 -6.25
CA ALA A 12 6.66 -14.32 -7.60
C ALA A 12 6.95 -12.82 -7.73
N LEU A 13 6.15 -11.95 -7.11
CA LEU A 13 6.34 -10.50 -7.11
C LEU A 13 7.69 -10.14 -6.49
N VAL A 14 7.96 -10.62 -5.28
CA VAL A 14 9.20 -10.32 -4.58
C VAL A 14 10.41 -10.94 -5.29
N HIS A 15 10.28 -12.16 -5.80
CA HIS A 15 11.36 -12.79 -6.57
C HIS A 15 11.69 -12.01 -7.86
N THR A 16 10.68 -11.44 -8.52
CA THR A 16 10.85 -10.75 -9.81
C THR A 16 11.36 -9.33 -9.64
N TYR A 17 10.84 -8.60 -8.66
CA TYR A 17 11.08 -7.16 -8.53
C TYR A 17 11.90 -6.76 -7.32
N GLY A 18 12.17 -7.68 -6.39
CA GLY A 18 12.75 -7.39 -5.09
C GLY A 18 13.79 -8.39 -4.62
N VAL A 19 13.90 -8.53 -3.30
CA VAL A 19 14.79 -9.48 -2.62
C VAL A 19 13.95 -10.34 -1.71
N VAL A 20 13.95 -11.65 -1.97
CA VAL A 20 13.21 -12.64 -1.16
C VAL A 20 13.84 -12.73 0.22
N ASP A 21 13.00 -12.85 1.24
CA ASP A 21 13.45 -13.06 2.61
C ASP A 21 14.27 -14.36 2.73
N PRO A 22 15.47 -14.33 3.36
CA PRO A 22 16.34 -15.50 3.46
C PRO A 22 15.66 -16.72 4.08
N ASP A 23 14.78 -16.53 5.07
CA ASP A 23 14.13 -17.62 5.78
C ASP A 23 13.08 -18.34 4.90
N ILE A 24 12.48 -17.63 3.95
CA ILE A 24 11.59 -18.23 2.94
C ILE A 24 12.38 -18.88 1.81
N ALA A 25 13.45 -18.25 1.34
CA ALA A 25 14.26 -18.75 0.24
C ALA A 25 14.77 -20.19 0.48
N HIS A 26 14.99 -20.56 1.74
CA HIS A 26 15.39 -21.89 2.15
C HIS A 26 14.24 -22.91 2.31
N ARG A 27 12.99 -22.46 2.35
CA ARG A 27 11.80 -23.28 2.66
C ARG A 27 10.91 -23.55 1.45
N VAL A 28 10.90 -22.66 0.46
CA VAL A 28 10.03 -22.77 -0.72
C VAL A 28 10.90 -22.78 -1.97
N THR A 29 10.82 -23.87 -2.75
CA THR A 29 11.30 -23.81 -4.14
C THR A 29 10.29 -22.98 -4.91
N VAL A 30 10.65 -21.73 -5.22
CA VAL A 30 9.83 -20.84 -6.04
C VAL A 30 9.71 -21.48 -7.42
N SER A 31 8.65 -22.25 -7.65
CA SER A 31 8.22 -22.54 -9.00
C SER A 31 7.58 -21.26 -9.54
N PRO A 32 8.03 -20.73 -10.69
CA PRO A 32 7.41 -19.57 -11.32
C PRO A 32 6.05 -20.02 -11.87
N ALA A 33 5.08 -20.20 -10.98
CA ALA A 33 3.77 -20.76 -11.31
C ALA A 33 2.78 -19.67 -11.75
N ALA A 34 3.10 -18.40 -11.53
CA ALA A 34 2.39 -17.26 -12.10
C ALA A 34 3.33 -16.49 -13.02
N ALA A 35 3.00 -16.43 -14.31
CA ALA A 35 3.58 -15.45 -15.19
C ALA A 35 3.00 -14.08 -14.79
N LEU A 36 3.74 -13.32 -14.00
CA LEU A 36 3.37 -11.93 -13.71
C LEU A 36 3.42 -11.11 -15.01
N PRO A 37 2.58 -10.07 -15.14
CA PRO A 37 2.68 -9.14 -16.25
C PRO A 37 4.08 -8.55 -16.37
N GLU A 38 4.60 -8.42 -17.59
CA GLU A 38 5.88 -7.76 -17.83
C GLU A 38 5.74 -6.24 -17.65
N HIS A 39 6.69 -5.64 -16.93
CA HIS A 39 6.78 -4.19 -16.73
C HIS A 39 8.23 -3.73 -16.76
N ASP A 40 8.49 -2.58 -17.38
CA ASP A 40 9.85 -2.03 -17.56
C ASP A 40 10.45 -1.47 -16.26
N GLU A 41 9.62 -1.02 -15.32
CA GLU A 41 10.04 -0.39 -14.07
C GLU A 41 9.15 -0.86 -12.91
N THR A 42 9.74 -1.14 -11.75
CA THR A 42 8.94 -1.44 -10.54
C THR A 42 8.12 -0.22 -10.11
N TRP A 43 8.73 0.96 -10.12
CA TRP A 43 8.13 2.21 -9.66
C TRP A 43 8.15 3.26 -10.77
N PRO A 44 7.02 3.57 -11.42
CA PRO A 44 6.98 4.52 -12.53
C PRO A 44 6.92 5.99 -12.07
N TYR A 45 7.15 6.26 -10.78
CA TYR A 45 6.91 7.55 -10.13
C TYR A 45 8.18 8.42 -10.07
N ASP A 46 8.16 9.61 -10.67
CA ASP A 46 9.14 10.66 -10.37
C ASP A 46 8.74 11.41 -9.09
N LEU A 47 9.19 10.86 -7.97
CA LEU A 47 8.95 11.41 -6.64
C LEU A 47 9.98 12.48 -6.25
N GLY A 48 10.99 12.75 -7.08
CA GLY A 48 12.07 13.68 -6.77
C GLY A 48 13.20 13.10 -5.89
N ALA A 49 14.26 13.89 -5.75
CA ALA A 49 15.48 13.48 -5.06
C ALA A 49 15.44 13.73 -3.55
N LEU A 50 16.13 12.87 -2.80
CA LEU A 50 16.32 13.02 -1.36
C LEU A 50 17.70 13.61 -1.05
N GLN A 51 17.80 14.34 0.06
CA GLN A 51 19.08 14.81 0.60
C GLN A 51 19.28 14.25 2.01
N ASN A 52 20.27 13.37 2.17
CA ASN A 52 20.56 12.66 3.43
C ASN A 52 19.29 12.08 4.08
N PRO A 53 18.53 11.23 3.38
CA PRO A 53 17.28 10.72 3.92
C PRO A 53 17.54 9.78 5.10
N ARG A 54 16.54 9.68 5.97
CA ARG A 54 16.43 8.59 6.95
C ARG A 54 15.82 7.38 6.25
N ASP A 55 16.20 6.19 6.68
CA ASP A 55 15.57 4.96 6.20
C ASP A 55 14.30 4.67 7.01
N ALA A 56 13.31 4.11 6.34
CA ALA A 56 12.03 3.73 6.90
C ALA A 56 11.51 2.50 6.17
N SER A 57 10.64 1.73 6.83
CA SER A 57 10.04 0.55 6.21
C SER A 57 8.55 0.48 6.52
N VAL A 58 7.79 -0.06 5.57
CA VAL A 58 6.34 -0.26 5.70
C VAL A 58 5.99 -1.70 5.38
N LEU A 59 5.03 -2.27 6.12
CA LEU A 59 4.62 -3.66 5.93
C LEU A 59 3.31 -3.75 5.14
N LEU A 60 3.38 -4.32 3.94
CA LEU A 60 2.25 -4.77 3.15
C LEU A 60 1.88 -6.17 3.65
N LEU A 61 1.14 -6.23 4.76
CA LEU A 61 0.76 -7.49 5.41
C LEU A 61 -0.55 -8.03 4.82
N PHE A 62 -0.43 -9.05 3.98
CA PHE A 62 -1.57 -9.78 3.40
C PHE A 62 -2.00 -10.94 4.29
N GLY A 63 -3.27 -11.31 4.30
CA GLY A 63 -3.74 -12.49 5.01
C GLY A 63 -5.13 -12.94 4.57
N SER A 64 -5.78 -13.76 5.41
CA SER A 64 -7.18 -14.18 5.22
C SER A 64 -8.11 -13.45 6.18
N MET A 65 -9.21 -12.91 5.66
CA MET A 65 -10.35 -12.34 6.38
C MET A 65 -11.57 -13.22 6.17
N ASP A 66 -11.80 -14.14 7.09
CA ASP A 66 -12.89 -15.11 6.96
C ASP A 66 -14.26 -14.52 7.36
N ASP A 67 -14.28 -13.45 8.14
CA ASP A 67 -15.49 -12.86 8.73
C ASP A 67 -16.15 -11.78 7.86
N ARG A 68 -15.38 -11.15 6.95
CA ARG A 68 -15.86 -10.11 6.03
C ARG A 68 -15.19 -10.27 4.65
N PRO A 69 -15.71 -11.17 3.79
CA PRO A 69 -15.20 -11.32 2.44
C PRO A 69 -15.42 -10.05 1.61
N ALA A 70 -14.65 -9.89 0.53
CA ALA A 70 -14.82 -8.83 -0.44
C ALA A 70 -16.27 -8.72 -0.95
N THR A 71 -16.74 -7.48 -1.09
CA THR A 71 -18.04 -7.19 -1.72
C THR A 71 -17.90 -7.30 -3.23
N PHE A 72 -16.76 -6.88 -3.78
CA PHE A 72 -16.44 -7.04 -5.19
C PHE A 72 -15.77 -8.40 -5.44
N ASP A 73 -16.53 -9.31 -6.05
CA ASP A 73 -16.10 -10.67 -6.35
C ASP A 73 -15.50 -10.79 -7.77
N ARG A 74 -14.25 -11.23 -7.83
CA ARG A 74 -13.57 -11.60 -9.08
C ARG A 74 -12.75 -12.87 -8.89
N THR A 75 -12.60 -13.63 -9.97
CA THR A 75 -11.80 -14.85 -9.94
C THR A 75 -10.29 -14.59 -9.85
N ILE A 76 -9.84 -13.36 -10.06
CA ILE A 76 -8.42 -12.97 -10.07
C ILE A 76 -7.82 -12.83 -8.67
N VAL A 77 -8.64 -12.62 -7.63
CA VAL A 77 -8.22 -12.53 -6.22
C VAL A 77 -9.14 -13.39 -5.34
N PRO A 78 -8.64 -14.09 -4.30
CA PRO A 78 -9.52 -14.76 -3.34
C PRO A 78 -10.40 -13.72 -2.62
N LYS A 79 -11.63 -14.09 -2.27
CA LYS A 79 -12.58 -13.17 -1.62
C LYS A 79 -12.14 -12.76 -0.22
N GLU A 80 -11.50 -13.70 0.44
CA GLU A 80 -11.00 -13.64 1.79
C GLU A 80 -9.62 -12.97 1.87
N LEU A 81 -8.93 -12.79 0.73
CA LEU A 81 -7.63 -12.12 0.73
C LEU A 81 -7.80 -10.67 1.14
N ASP A 82 -6.98 -10.21 2.07
CA ASP A 82 -6.99 -8.85 2.56
C ASP A 82 -5.60 -8.26 2.75
N ILE A 83 -5.55 -6.98 3.13
CA ILE A 83 -4.34 -6.27 3.51
C ILE A 83 -4.58 -5.41 4.75
N LEU A 84 -3.59 -5.35 5.65
CA LEU A 84 -3.60 -4.53 6.87
C LEU A 84 -3.28 -3.07 6.56
N LEU A 85 -4.06 -2.15 7.14
CA LEU A 85 -3.86 -0.71 7.10
C LEU A 85 -4.08 -0.09 8.47
N THR A 86 -3.43 1.06 8.70
CA THR A 86 -3.61 1.88 9.89
C THR A 86 -4.16 3.26 9.50
N GLN A 87 -4.90 3.89 10.40
CA GLN A 87 -5.30 5.29 10.29
C GLN A 87 -4.67 6.07 11.43
N ARG A 88 -3.83 7.04 11.06
CA ARG A 88 -3.09 7.87 12.01
C ARG A 88 -4.02 8.69 12.88
N SER A 89 -3.63 8.87 14.12
CA SER A 89 -4.33 9.69 15.10
C SER A 89 -4.54 11.12 14.62
N LEU A 90 -5.74 11.65 14.87
CA LEU A 90 -6.08 13.04 14.57
C LEU A 90 -5.27 14.04 15.42
N ALA A 91 -4.67 13.57 16.52
CA ALA A 91 -3.88 14.41 17.43
C ALA A 91 -2.42 14.61 16.98
N LEU A 92 -1.96 13.86 15.97
CA LEU A 92 -0.59 13.94 15.50
C LEU A 92 -0.34 15.23 14.71
N ARG A 93 0.87 15.79 14.86
CA ARG A 93 1.28 17.01 14.16
C ARG A 93 1.43 16.81 12.65
N ASN A 94 1.84 15.61 12.26
CA ASN A 94 2.11 15.25 10.87
C ASN A 94 1.11 14.19 10.41
N HIS A 95 0.50 14.43 9.24
CA HIS A 95 -0.41 13.49 8.56
C HIS A 95 -1.59 13.00 9.42
N PRO A 96 -2.29 13.87 10.18
CA PRO A 96 -3.41 13.45 11.02
C PRO A 96 -4.52 12.82 10.17
N GLY A 97 -5.04 11.66 10.62
CA GLY A 97 -6.13 10.94 9.98
C GLY A 97 -5.78 10.20 8.69
N GLN A 98 -4.54 10.34 8.17
CA GLN A 98 -4.13 9.66 6.93
C GLN A 98 -4.06 8.15 7.13
N VAL A 99 -4.44 7.41 6.09
CA VAL A 99 -4.30 5.96 6.04
C VAL A 99 -2.92 5.60 5.51
N SER A 100 -2.26 4.66 6.17
CA SER A 100 -0.98 4.12 5.76
C SER A 100 -0.91 2.61 5.95
N PHE A 101 0.10 1.99 5.38
CA PHE A 101 0.59 0.72 5.90
C PHE A 101 1.18 0.96 7.30
N PRO A 102 1.16 -0.04 8.20
CA PRO A 102 1.95 0.04 9.41
C PRO A 102 3.45 0.11 9.05
N GLY A 103 4.20 0.91 9.80
CA GLY A 103 5.61 1.13 9.51
C GLY A 103 6.14 2.45 10.05
N GLY A 104 7.45 2.62 9.99
CA GLY A 104 8.13 3.73 10.64
C GLY A 104 9.60 3.85 10.26
N GLY A 105 10.33 4.65 11.02
CA GLY A 105 11.74 4.89 10.79
C GLY A 105 12.60 3.72 11.28
N GLN A 106 13.66 3.42 10.55
CA GLN A 106 14.60 2.40 10.98
C GLN A 106 15.41 2.87 12.19
N GLU A 107 15.50 2.02 13.21
CA GLU A 107 16.28 2.23 14.42
C GLU A 107 17.65 1.53 14.35
N PRO A 108 18.65 1.94 15.15
CA PRO A 108 19.95 1.27 15.19
C PRO A 108 19.91 -0.21 15.60
N ALA A 109 18.82 -0.65 16.24
CA ALA A 109 18.61 -2.04 16.64
C ALA A 109 17.96 -2.89 15.54
N ASP A 110 17.47 -2.27 14.46
CA ASP A 110 16.87 -2.98 13.33
C ASP A 110 17.99 -3.47 12.40
N ASP A 111 18.20 -4.79 12.36
CA ASP A 111 19.21 -5.42 11.50
C ASP A 111 18.98 -5.13 10.01
N ASP A 112 17.72 -5.00 9.61
CA ASP A 112 17.32 -4.65 8.25
C ASP A 112 15.91 -4.01 8.19
N ALA A 113 15.44 -3.73 6.97
CA ALA A 113 14.13 -3.18 6.69
C ALA A 113 12.96 -4.11 7.08
N THR A 114 13.15 -5.44 7.01
CA THR A 114 12.15 -6.43 7.41
C THR A 114 11.93 -6.36 8.92
N VAL A 115 13.01 -6.34 9.71
CA VAL A 115 12.96 -6.21 11.18
C VAL A 115 12.27 -4.91 11.57
N CYS A 116 12.65 -3.79 10.94
CA CYS A 116 12.00 -2.49 11.13
C CYS A 116 10.49 -2.55 10.86
N ALA A 117 10.07 -3.04 9.69
CA ALA A 117 8.66 -3.08 9.31
C ALA A 117 7.81 -3.94 10.26
N VAL A 118 8.35 -5.09 10.70
CA VAL A 118 7.66 -6.00 11.62
C VAL A 118 7.57 -5.40 13.03
N ARG A 119 8.67 -4.79 13.54
CA ARG A 119 8.67 -4.10 14.83
C ARG A 119 7.66 -2.97 14.86
N GLU A 120 7.69 -2.07 13.88
CA GLU A 120 6.76 -0.95 13.77
C GLU A 120 5.31 -1.45 13.65
N THR A 121 5.07 -2.53 12.92
CA THR A 121 3.73 -3.14 12.85
C THR A 121 3.27 -3.63 14.21
N GLN A 122 4.13 -4.31 14.98
CA GLN A 122 3.79 -4.74 16.34
C GLN A 122 3.47 -3.53 17.23
N GLU A 123 4.29 -2.48 17.19
CA GLU A 123 4.13 -1.28 18.00
C GLU A 123 2.83 -0.55 17.67
N GLU A 124 2.50 -0.36 16.39
CA GLU A 124 1.33 0.41 15.96
C GLU A 124 0.01 -0.37 16.06
N THR A 125 0.05 -1.70 15.96
CA THR A 125 -1.15 -2.53 15.76
C THR A 125 -1.31 -3.70 16.71
N GLY A 126 -0.29 -4.01 17.53
CA GLY A 126 -0.26 -5.19 18.40
C GLY A 126 -0.26 -6.52 17.65
N VAL A 127 -0.04 -6.53 16.33
CA VAL A 127 0.15 -7.78 15.58
C VAL A 127 1.33 -8.54 16.17
N ASP A 128 1.13 -9.84 16.43
CA ASP A 128 2.16 -10.72 16.93
C ASP A 128 3.17 -11.01 15.80
N PRO A 129 4.45 -10.61 15.95
CA PRO A 129 5.48 -10.87 14.94
C PRO A 129 5.61 -12.35 14.58
N THR A 130 5.33 -13.27 15.50
CA THR A 130 5.44 -14.71 15.26
C THR A 130 4.36 -15.25 14.31
N GLY A 131 3.28 -14.50 14.11
CA GLY A 131 2.24 -14.79 13.13
C GLY A 131 2.54 -14.27 11.73
N ILE A 132 3.61 -13.48 11.56
CA ILE A 132 4.01 -12.89 10.28
C ILE A 132 5.07 -13.76 9.63
N VAL A 133 4.89 -14.04 8.35
CA VAL A 133 5.86 -14.68 7.47
C VAL A 133 6.33 -13.62 6.46
N PRO A 134 7.50 -12.98 6.66
CA PRO A 134 8.03 -12.02 5.71
C PRO A 134 8.36 -12.68 4.37
N ILE A 135 7.79 -12.16 3.29
CA ILE A 135 8.02 -12.65 1.92
C ILE A 135 9.31 -12.05 1.36
N GLY A 136 9.53 -10.77 1.62
CA GLY A 136 10.76 -10.06 1.31
C GLY A 136 10.52 -8.59 0.98
N GLN A 137 11.52 -7.96 0.40
CA GLN A 137 11.59 -6.50 0.25
C GLN A 137 11.43 -6.11 -1.22
N LEU A 138 10.59 -5.13 -1.50
CA LEU A 138 10.53 -4.46 -2.80
C LEU A 138 11.57 -3.32 -2.87
N PRO A 139 11.93 -2.82 -4.07
CA PRO A 139 12.91 -1.75 -4.20
C PRO A 139 12.49 -0.51 -3.44
N THR A 140 13.46 0.22 -2.89
CA THR A 140 13.17 1.42 -2.11
C THR A 140 12.60 2.55 -2.95
N LEU A 141 11.76 3.37 -2.34
CA LEU A 141 11.12 4.55 -2.93
C LEU A 141 11.42 5.81 -2.12
N PRO A 142 11.65 6.97 -2.76
CA PRO A 142 11.82 8.20 -2.01
C PRO A 142 10.48 8.80 -1.58
N LEU A 143 10.40 9.28 -0.34
CA LEU A 143 9.28 10.04 0.21
C LEU A 143 9.78 11.42 0.66
N PRO A 144 9.84 12.42 -0.25
CA PRO A 144 10.47 13.71 0.04
C PRO A 144 9.74 14.53 1.10
N ILE A 145 8.41 14.42 1.21
CA ILE A 145 7.62 15.25 2.13
C ILE A 145 8.06 15.08 3.59
N SER A 146 8.60 13.90 3.94
CA SER A 146 9.13 13.56 5.25
C SER A 146 10.62 13.19 5.24
N ASN A 147 11.28 13.36 4.08
CA ASN A 147 12.68 13.00 3.81
C ASN A 147 13.05 11.57 4.23
N PHE A 148 12.22 10.60 3.84
CA PHE A 148 12.47 9.17 4.05
C PHE A 148 12.82 8.46 2.74
N ARG A 149 13.70 7.47 2.83
CA ARG A 149 13.83 6.39 1.85
C ARG A 149 13.05 5.21 2.41
N VAL A 150 11.96 4.84 1.75
CA VAL A 150 11.05 3.83 2.27
C VAL A 150 11.26 2.50 1.56
N THR A 151 11.39 1.43 2.33
CA THR A 151 11.42 0.04 1.85
C THR A 151 10.06 -0.62 2.09
N PRO A 152 9.30 -0.95 1.04
CA PRO A 152 8.09 -1.76 1.20
C PRO A 152 8.46 -3.22 1.44
N VAL A 153 8.01 -3.77 2.56
CA VAL A 153 8.17 -5.18 2.94
C VAL A 153 6.86 -5.89 2.68
N VAL A 154 6.88 -6.99 1.94
CA VAL A 154 5.71 -7.83 1.69
C VAL A 154 5.71 -8.94 2.74
N GLY A 155 4.57 -9.14 3.42
CA GLY A 155 4.42 -10.17 4.43
C GLY A 155 3.11 -10.95 4.29
N TRP A 156 3.11 -12.18 4.79
CA TRP A 156 1.92 -13.01 4.93
C TRP A 156 1.56 -13.22 6.39
N TRP A 157 0.32 -12.94 6.76
CA TRP A 157 -0.18 -13.12 8.11
C TRP A 157 -0.70 -14.54 8.29
N GLN A 158 0.22 -15.45 8.60
CA GLN A 158 -0.06 -16.87 8.74
C GLN A 158 -0.95 -17.17 9.93
N HIS A 159 -0.79 -16.43 11.03
CA HIS A 159 -1.59 -16.59 12.25
C HIS A 159 -2.17 -15.24 12.71
N PRO A 160 -3.33 -14.82 12.15
CA PRO A 160 -4.00 -13.61 12.57
C PRO A 160 -4.33 -13.57 14.07
N ASN A 161 -3.98 -12.47 14.72
CA ASN A 161 -4.34 -12.17 16.11
C ASN A 161 -5.19 -10.90 16.21
N GLU A 162 -5.76 -10.67 17.38
CA GLU A 162 -6.50 -9.45 17.66
C GLU A 162 -5.58 -8.23 17.55
N MET A 163 -6.00 -7.25 16.75
CA MET A 163 -5.30 -5.97 16.57
C MET A 163 -5.76 -4.98 17.62
N ILE A 164 -4.84 -4.14 18.07
CA ILE A 164 -5.12 -3.04 18.99
C ILE A 164 -4.87 -1.70 18.28
N THR A 165 -5.50 -0.65 18.80
CA THR A 165 -5.19 0.73 18.45
C THR A 165 -4.21 1.32 19.44
N THR A 166 -3.44 2.32 19.01
CA THR A 166 -2.51 3.06 19.86
C THR A 166 -2.80 4.56 19.83
N GLU A 167 -2.02 5.34 20.58
CA GLU A 167 -2.08 6.81 20.50
C GLU A 167 -1.69 7.34 19.11
N GLU A 168 -0.88 6.58 18.37
CA GLU A 168 -0.43 6.94 17.02
C GLU A 168 -1.36 6.40 15.92
N ALA A 169 -1.93 5.20 16.10
CA ALA A 169 -2.84 4.55 15.18
C ALA A 169 -4.24 4.38 15.82
N THR A 170 -5.10 5.39 15.65
CA THR A 170 -6.46 5.41 16.22
C THR A 170 -7.44 4.44 15.56
N ARG A 171 -7.05 3.83 14.44
CA ARG A 171 -7.79 2.76 13.80
C ARG A 171 -6.82 1.81 13.13
N VAL A 172 -7.00 0.52 13.37
CA VAL A 172 -6.32 -0.55 12.65
C VAL A 172 -7.40 -1.38 11.99
N PHE A 173 -7.28 -1.58 10.68
CA PHE A 173 -8.29 -2.25 9.91
C PHE A 173 -7.70 -2.98 8.73
N ARG A 174 -8.40 -4.02 8.32
CA ARG A 174 -8.04 -4.82 7.16
C ARG A 174 -9.02 -4.50 6.03
N VAL A 175 -8.54 -4.50 4.79
CA VAL A 175 -9.34 -4.24 3.59
C VAL A 175 -9.27 -5.45 2.67
N PRO A 176 -10.41 -6.04 2.26
CA PRO A 176 -10.41 -7.09 1.25
C PRO A 176 -9.76 -6.61 -0.04
N VAL A 177 -8.82 -7.37 -0.59
CA VAL A 177 -8.13 -7.03 -1.85
C VAL A 177 -9.12 -6.96 -3.01
N GLY A 178 -10.18 -7.79 -2.99
CA GLY A 178 -11.29 -7.69 -3.94
C GLY A 178 -11.89 -6.28 -4.02
N ASP A 179 -12.09 -5.61 -2.89
CA ASP A 179 -12.64 -4.25 -2.87
C ASP A 179 -11.63 -3.20 -3.39
N LEU A 180 -10.32 -3.43 -3.19
CA LEU A 180 -9.27 -2.55 -3.73
C LEU A 180 -9.13 -2.63 -5.26
N VAL A 181 -9.58 -3.73 -5.86
CA VAL A 181 -9.61 -3.91 -7.31
C VAL A 181 -10.97 -3.59 -7.92
N ASP A 182 -11.97 -3.15 -7.13
CA ASP A 182 -13.24 -2.64 -7.69
C ASP A 182 -13.00 -1.30 -8.40
N PRO A 183 -13.25 -1.20 -9.73
CA PRO A 183 -13.10 0.06 -10.46
C PRO A 183 -13.94 1.21 -9.91
N LYS A 184 -15.01 0.94 -9.14
CA LYS A 184 -15.85 1.96 -8.51
C LYS A 184 -15.26 2.55 -7.24
N LEU A 185 -14.34 1.82 -6.61
CA LEU A 185 -13.64 2.26 -5.39
C LEU A 185 -12.27 2.85 -5.69
N ARG A 186 -11.87 2.90 -6.97
CA ARG A 186 -10.65 3.54 -7.45
C ARG A 186 -10.96 4.89 -8.07
N VAL A 187 -10.19 5.89 -7.66
CA VAL A 187 -10.32 7.28 -8.10
C VAL A 187 -8.95 7.92 -8.21
N THR A 188 -8.86 9.07 -8.88
CA THR A 188 -7.65 9.90 -8.87
C THR A 188 -7.79 10.97 -7.79
N ALA A 189 -6.93 10.93 -6.77
CA ALA A 189 -6.79 12.06 -5.86
C ALA A 189 -6.00 13.17 -6.56
N VAL A 190 -6.61 14.34 -6.72
CA VAL A 190 -6.00 15.49 -7.40
C VAL A 190 -5.69 16.61 -6.42
N ALA A 191 -4.49 17.17 -6.51
CA ALA A 191 -4.08 18.33 -5.75
C ALA A 191 -3.52 19.40 -6.69
N THR A 192 -3.80 20.66 -6.40
CA THR A 192 -3.27 21.80 -7.13
C THR A 192 -2.22 22.52 -6.29
N ASP A 193 -1.10 22.90 -6.91
CA ASP A 193 -0.04 23.64 -6.23
C ASP A 193 -0.51 25.02 -5.75
N ARG A 194 0.24 25.65 -4.84
CA ARG A 194 -0.12 26.98 -4.30
C ARG A 194 -0.20 28.07 -5.36
N SER A 195 0.44 27.89 -6.52
CA SER A 195 0.39 28.85 -7.62
C SER A 195 -0.81 28.65 -8.54
N HIS A 196 -1.59 27.58 -8.35
CA HIS A 196 -2.70 27.15 -9.21
C HIS A 196 -2.30 26.92 -10.68
N LYS A 197 -1.05 26.57 -10.91
CA LYS A 197 -0.51 26.35 -12.26
C LYS A 197 -0.21 24.89 -12.54
N GLN A 198 -0.01 24.08 -11.50
CA GLN A 198 0.24 22.66 -11.64
C GLN A 198 -0.80 21.88 -10.84
N ARG A 199 -1.44 20.95 -11.53
CA ARG A 199 -2.32 19.94 -10.96
C ARG A 199 -1.55 18.64 -10.98
N TYR A 200 -1.66 17.86 -9.91
CA TYR A 200 -1.05 16.54 -9.79
C TYR A 200 -2.15 15.53 -9.48
N GLY A 201 -2.07 14.35 -10.06
CA GLY A 201 -2.99 13.23 -9.83
C GLY A 201 -2.24 12.01 -9.33
N THR A 202 -2.74 11.37 -8.28
CA THR A 202 -2.25 10.08 -7.80
C THR A 202 -3.42 9.10 -7.66
N PRO A 203 -3.18 7.79 -7.76
CA PRO A 203 -4.22 6.81 -7.48
C PRO A 203 -4.72 6.96 -6.05
N ALA A 204 -5.99 6.66 -5.83
CA ALA A 204 -6.59 6.64 -4.51
C ALA A 204 -7.75 5.63 -4.45
N PHE A 205 -8.06 5.21 -3.23
CA PHE A 205 -9.05 4.18 -2.94
C PHE A 205 -10.05 4.67 -1.89
N THR A 206 -11.34 4.58 -2.20
CA THR A 206 -12.45 4.93 -1.28
C THR A 206 -12.91 3.71 -0.51
N VAL A 207 -12.02 3.13 0.29
CA VAL A 207 -12.24 1.87 1.03
C VAL A 207 -12.29 2.08 2.54
N GLY A 208 -12.94 1.17 3.26
CA GLY A 208 -13.02 1.24 4.72
C GLY A 208 -13.66 2.51 5.26
N GLY A 209 -14.52 3.19 4.49
CA GLY A 209 -15.14 4.46 4.88
C GLY A 209 -14.17 5.64 4.97
N THR A 210 -13.00 5.55 4.33
CA THR A 210 -11.97 6.59 4.31
C THR A 210 -11.35 6.66 2.91
N LEU A 211 -10.37 7.56 2.73
CA LEU A 211 -9.60 7.70 1.51
C LEU A 211 -8.16 7.23 1.76
N VAL A 212 -7.73 6.22 1.02
CA VAL A 212 -6.31 5.86 0.89
C VAL A 212 -5.76 6.63 -0.30
N TRP A 213 -4.77 7.50 -0.09
CA TRP A 213 -4.23 8.39 -1.13
C TRP A 213 -2.74 8.64 -0.91
N GLY A 214 -2.10 9.32 -1.87
CA GLY A 214 -0.68 9.67 -1.77
C GLY A 214 0.22 8.44 -1.78
N PHE A 215 1.31 8.50 -1.02
CA PHE A 215 2.37 7.49 -1.06
C PHE A 215 1.88 6.04 -0.84
N THR A 216 0.99 5.83 0.13
CA THR A 216 0.38 4.53 0.40
C THR A 216 -0.43 4.02 -0.79
N ALA A 217 -1.26 4.86 -1.38
CA ALA A 217 -2.05 4.48 -2.55
C ALA A 217 -1.19 4.21 -3.79
N MET A 218 -0.09 4.95 -3.97
CA MET A 218 0.86 4.71 -5.06
C MET A 218 1.53 3.34 -4.94
N ILE A 219 2.00 2.97 -3.76
CA ILE A 219 2.54 1.62 -3.52
C ILE A 219 1.45 0.57 -3.77
N LEU A 220 0.26 0.76 -3.22
CA LEU A 220 -0.83 -0.21 -3.32
C LEU A 220 -1.29 -0.41 -4.76
N ASP A 221 -1.55 0.67 -5.49
CA ASP A 221 -1.90 0.68 -6.91
C ASP A 221 -0.87 -0.09 -7.73
N ARG A 222 0.41 0.23 -7.54
CA ARG A 222 1.49 -0.40 -8.30
C ARG A 222 1.69 -1.87 -7.96
N VAL A 223 1.59 -2.26 -6.69
CA VAL A 223 1.67 -3.68 -6.29
C VAL A 223 0.52 -4.48 -6.92
N LEU A 224 -0.70 -3.96 -6.95
CA LEU A 224 -1.84 -4.61 -7.61
C LEU A 224 -1.63 -4.75 -9.13
N GLU A 225 -1.00 -3.77 -9.78
CA GLU A 225 -0.63 -3.86 -11.20
C GLU A 225 0.44 -4.92 -11.45
N LEU A 226 1.54 -4.92 -10.67
CA LEU A 226 2.64 -5.86 -10.81
C LEU A 226 2.20 -7.31 -10.56
N LEU A 227 1.20 -7.51 -9.70
CA LEU A 227 0.57 -8.82 -9.46
C LEU A 227 -0.40 -9.23 -10.57
N GLY A 228 -0.77 -8.33 -11.48
CA GLY A 228 -1.83 -8.56 -12.46
C GLY A 228 -3.23 -8.66 -11.85
N TRP A 229 -3.40 -8.16 -10.62
CA TRP A 229 -4.68 -8.17 -9.91
C TRP A 229 -5.53 -6.93 -10.19
N ALA A 230 -4.92 -5.85 -10.69
CA ALA A 230 -5.62 -4.61 -10.99
C ALA A 230 -6.64 -4.78 -12.13
N GLU A 231 -7.90 -4.45 -11.84
CA GLU A 231 -8.92 -4.27 -12.89
C GLU A 231 -8.79 -2.87 -13.52
N PRO A 232 -9.10 -2.72 -14.82
CA PRO A 232 -9.16 -1.41 -15.46
C PRO A 232 -10.16 -0.49 -14.76
N TRP A 233 -9.71 0.72 -14.40
CA TRP A 233 -10.53 1.77 -13.79
C TRP A 233 -10.38 3.09 -14.54
N ASP A 234 -11.35 3.99 -14.40
CA ASP A 234 -11.38 5.25 -15.16
C ASP A 234 -10.78 6.39 -14.32
N PRO A 235 -9.59 6.91 -14.68
CA PRO A 235 -8.89 7.93 -13.91
C PRO A 235 -9.60 9.28 -13.90
N ARG A 236 -10.66 9.47 -14.70
CA ARG A 236 -11.49 10.68 -14.72
C ARG A 236 -12.43 10.79 -13.53
N TYR A 237 -12.65 9.71 -12.77
CA TYR A 237 -13.27 9.85 -11.45
C TYR A 237 -12.24 10.41 -10.48
N ILE A 238 -12.44 11.66 -10.07
CA ILE A 238 -11.48 12.38 -9.25
C ILE A 238 -12.05 12.74 -7.88
N ILE A 239 -11.16 12.89 -6.90
CA ILE A 239 -11.43 13.59 -5.63
C ILE A 239 -10.41 14.73 -5.51
N ASP A 240 -10.90 15.97 -5.43
CA ASP A 240 -10.04 17.13 -5.18
C ASP A 240 -9.65 17.22 -3.70
N ILE A 241 -8.36 17.06 -3.44
CA ILE A 241 -7.77 17.10 -2.11
C ILE A 241 -6.98 18.39 -1.84
N THR A 242 -7.03 19.38 -2.72
CA THR A 242 -6.21 20.62 -2.65
C THR A 242 -6.34 21.36 -1.31
N ASN A 243 -7.55 21.41 -0.74
CA ASN A 243 -7.83 22.05 0.55
C ASN A 243 -8.46 21.08 1.57
N TRP A 244 -8.28 19.78 1.32
CA TRP A 244 -8.80 18.72 2.17
C TRP A 244 -7.67 18.12 3.00
N ASP A 245 -8.02 17.63 4.18
CA ASP A 245 -7.15 16.84 5.02
C ASP A 245 -7.96 15.67 5.60
N ALA A 246 -7.27 14.61 5.99
CA ALA A 246 -7.88 13.34 6.38
C ALA A 246 -8.60 13.37 7.73
N THR A 247 -8.68 14.54 8.40
CA THR A 247 -9.53 14.74 9.57
C THR A 247 -10.99 15.06 9.22
N LYS A 248 -11.26 15.33 7.93
CA LYS A 248 -12.59 15.68 7.40
C LYS A 248 -13.22 14.49 6.67
N PRO A 249 -14.56 14.48 6.49
CA PRO A 249 -15.22 13.51 5.63
C PRO A 249 -14.63 13.50 4.23
N VAL A 250 -14.53 12.31 3.63
CA VAL A 250 -14.03 12.15 2.25
C VAL A 250 -14.96 12.86 1.28
N PRO A 251 -14.46 13.74 0.39
CA PRO A 251 -15.29 14.39 -0.60
C PRO A 251 -15.88 13.37 -1.58
N ALA A 252 -17.07 13.66 -2.13
CA ALA A 252 -17.64 12.83 -3.18
C ALA A 252 -16.76 12.89 -4.43
N ALA A 253 -16.54 11.73 -5.05
CA ALA A 253 -15.88 11.67 -6.34
C ALA A 253 -16.74 12.32 -7.42
N ILE A 254 -16.11 13.04 -8.34
CA ILE A 254 -16.76 13.65 -9.51
C ILE A 254 -16.12 13.13 -10.78
N PHE A 255 -16.89 13.11 -11.87
CA PHE A 255 -16.36 12.76 -13.19
C PHE A 255 -15.85 14.01 -13.91
N ASP A 256 -14.53 14.08 -14.14
CA ASP A 256 -13.87 15.17 -14.84
C ASP A 256 -13.56 14.76 -16.29
N HIS A 257 -14.38 15.27 -17.22
CA HIS A 257 -14.25 14.96 -18.65
C HIS A 257 -12.91 15.42 -19.26
N GLU A 258 -12.24 16.39 -18.65
CA GLU A 258 -10.99 16.96 -19.14
C GLU A 258 -9.76 16.36 -18.45
N HIS A 259 -9.97 15.50 -17.43
CA HIS A 259 -8.86 14.84 -16.75
C HIS A 259 -8.18 13.84 -17.69
N ASN A 260 -6.95 14.15 -18.07
CA ASN A 260 -6.08 13.19 -18.75
C ASN A 260 -5.35 12.36 -17.70
N ALA A 261 -5.26 11.05 -17.93
CA ALA A 261 -4.51 10.07 -17.12
C ALA A 261 -2.99 10.34 -17.04
N ARG A 262 -2.51 11.45 -17.62
CA ARG A 262 -1.12 11.85 -17.66
C ARG A 262 -0.81 12.71 -16.45
N ASP A 263 -0.66 12.09 -15.29
CA ASP A 263 0.07 12.70 -14.16
C ASP A 263 0.60 11.68 -13.14
N PHE A 264 0.46 10.38 -13.40
CA PHE A 264 0.90 9.34 -12.46
C PHE A 264 2.41 9.13 -12.40
N THR A 265 3.23 9.73 -13.28
CA THR A 265 4.67 9.42 -13.37
C THR A 265 5.59 10.62 -13.18
N GLY A 266 5.06 11.84 -13.13
CA GLY A 266 5.87 13.07 -13.14
C GLY A 266 6.71 13.28 -14.40
N ARG A 267 6.64 12.38 -15.40
CA ARG A 267 7.35 12.49 -16.67
C ARG A 267 6.51 13.33 -17.65
N ARG A 268 7.10 14.43 -18.14
CA ARG A 268 6.55 15.24 -19.25
C ARG A 268 6.55 14.48 -20.57
#